data_AF-A0A6C2TYL8-F1
#
_entry.id   AF-A0A6C2TYL8-F1
#
_cell.length_a   1.000
_cell.length_b   1.000
_cell.length_c   1.000
_cell.angle_alpha   90.00
_cell.angle_beta   90.00
_cell.angle_gamma   90.00
#
_symmetry.space_group_name_H-M   'P 1'
#
loop_
_entity.id
_entity.type
_entity.pdbx_description
1 polymer ?
#
loop_
_entity_poly.entity_id
_entity_poly.type
_entity_poly.pdbx_seq_one_letter_code
_entity_poly.pdbx_strand_id
1 'polypeptide(L)'
;MAKKKPDVSMHSHGLYDGWDRESKDLPNLVKITTEIETALDVEFGYILRIRNARNSKITFRIEHPPFKGPGGGIAPPFVGELYVKTNDFRFFLGDTIWAPVEDKRGEWRLITWLDGEKVADKTLTMV
;
A
#
# COMPACT_ATOMS: atom_id res chain seq x y z
N MET A 1 -8.79 -26.92 -19.25
CA MET A 1 -9.57 -25.85 -18.58
C MET A 1 -8.74 -24.59 -18.60
N ALA A 2 -9.19 -23.53 -19.25
CA ALA A 2 -8.45 -22.27 -19.29
C ALA A 2 -8.42 -21.67 -17.86
N LYS A 3 -7.21 -21.41 -17.32
CA LYS A 3 -7.09 -20.59 -16.11
C LYS A 3 -7.79 -19.27 -16.40
N LYS A 4 -8.81 -18.92 -15.61
CA LYS A 4 -9.43 -17.59 -15.67
C LYS A 4 -8.31 -16.57 -15.45
N LYS A 5 -8.27 -15.53 -16.28
CA LYS A 5 -7.30 -14.46 -16.11
C LYS A 5 -7.53 -13.80 -14.73
N PRO A 6 -6.46 -13.42 -14.02
CA PRO A 6 -6.60 -12.65 -12.79
C PRO A 6 -7.33 -11.34 -13.08
N ASP A 7 -8.26 -10.98 -12.21
CA ASP A 7 -9.03 -9.74 -12.26
C ASP A 7 -8.58 -8.88 -11.08
N VAL A 8 -7.88 -7.78 -11.37
CA VAL A 8 -7.36 -6.85 -10.36
C VAL A 8 -8.01 -5.50 -10.54
N SER A 9 -8.62 -4.98 -9.47
CA SER A 9 -9.26 -3.67 -9.47
C SER A 9 -8.89 -2.88 -8.21
N MET A 10 -8.74 -1.56 -8.38
CA MET A 10 -8.59 -0.62 -7.28
C MET A 10 -9.92 -0.53 -6.53
N HIS A 11 -9.96 -0.95 -5.27
CA HIS A 11 -11.15 -0.85 -4.45
C HIS A 11 -11.29 0.54 -3.84
N SER A 12 -10.20 1.05 -3.25
CA SER A 12 -10.15 2.34 -2.59
C SER A 12 -8.70 2.84 -2.48
N HIS A 13 -8.52 4.15 -2.34
CA HIS A 13 -7.22 4.77 -2.06
C HIS A 13 -7.41 6.06 -1.25
N GLY A 14 -6.42 6.43 -0.45
CA GLY A 14 -6.45 7.66 0.34
C GLY A 14 -6.19 7.41 1.81
N LEU A 15 -6.99 8.04 2.66
CA LEU A 15 -6.88 8.02 4.11
C LEU A 15 -7.67 6.84 4.70
N TYR A 16 -7.04 6.12 5.61
CA TYR A 16 -7.61 4.97 6.31
C TYR A 16 -7.62 5.20 7.83
N ASP A 17 -8.54 4.54 8.54
CA ASP A 17 -8.47 4.50 10.01
C ASP A 17 -7.38 3.51 10.44
N GLY A 18 -6.69 3.84 11.53
CA GLY A 18 -5.51 3.09 11.97
C GLY A 18 -5.80 1.59 12.08
N TRP A 19 -4.96 0.78 11.45
CA TRP A 19 -5.14 -0.66 11.44
C TRP A 19 -5.01 -1.25 12.85
N ASP A 20 -6.11 -1.81 13.36
CA ASP A 20 -6.12 -2.56 14.61
C ASP A 20 -5.37 -3.90 14.43
N ARG A 21 -4.19 -4.01 15.05
CA ARG A 21 -3.30 -5.17 14.91
C ARG A 21 -3.86 -6.45 15.52
N GLU A 22 -4.86 -6.35 16.39
CA GLU A 22 -5.56 -7.48 16.99
C GLU A 22 -6.68 -8.01 16.07
N SER A 23 -7.17 -7.14 15.19
CA SER A 23 -8.22 -7.46 14.24
C SER A 23 -7.65 -8.03 12.92
N LYS A 24 -8.35 -9.03 12.37
CA LYS A 24 -8.02 -9.62 11.05
C LYS A 24 -8.58 -8.78 9.90
N ASP A 25 -9.32 -7.73 10.23
CA ASP A 25 -9.99 -6.88 9.27
C ASP A 25 -9.01 -5.88 8.64
N LEU A 26 -9.34 -5.51 7.40
CA LEU A 26 -8.62 -4.46 6.69
C LEU A 26 -9.03 -3.09 7.25
N PRO A 27 -8.14 -2.10 7.19
CA PRO A 27 -8.49 -0.76 7.63
C PRO A 27 -9.63 -0.19 6.78
N ASN A 28 -10.50 0.61 7.40
CA ASN A 28 -11.62 1.23 6.69
C ASN A 28 -11.18 2.54 6.05
N LEU A 29 -11.73 2.78 4.87
CA LEU A 29 -11.50 4.02 4.13
C LEU A 29 -12.21 5.17 4.84
N VAL A 30 -11.45 6.14 5.34
CA VAL A 30 -11.98 7.38 5.92
C VAL A 30 -12.30 8.37 4.80
N LYS A 31 -11.37 8.55 3.85
CA LYS A 31 -11.52 9.52 2.77
C LYS A 31 -10.76 9.10 1.52
N ILE A 32 -11.46 9.11 0.38
CA ILE A 32 -10.80 8.99 -0.93
C ILE A 32 -10.12 10.31 -1.25
N THR A 33 -8.79 10.29 -1.28
CA THR A 33 -7.97 11.46 -1.56
C THR A 33 -6.61 11.02 -2.08
N THR A 34 -5.90 11.95 -2.72
CA THR A 34 -4.47 11.82 -3.04
C THR A 34 -3.61 12.72 -2.17
N GLU A 35 -4.21 13.66 -1.45
CA GLU A 35 -3.54 14.53 -0.49
C GLU A 35 -3.87 14.04 0.91
N ILE A 36 -2.84 13.73 1.69
CA ILE A 36 -2.93 13.20 3.05
C ILE A 36 -2.29 14.21 3.98
N GLU A 37 -2.98 14.58 5.05
CA GLU A 37 -2.42 15.43 6.09
C GLU A 37 -1.27 14.68 6.79
N THR A 38 -0.11 15.31 6.85
CA THR A 38 1.06 14.72 7.49
C THR A 38 0.93 14.93 9.01
N ALA A 39 0.24 14.01 9.68
CA ALA A 39 0.11 13.97 11.12
C ALA A 39 0.44 12.56 11.65
N LEU A 40 0.89 12.45 12.91
CA LEU A 40 1.22 11.16 13.51
C LEU A 40 0.02 10.21 13.51
N ASP A 41 0.31 8.93 13.29
CA ASP A 41 -0.67 7.84 13.29
C ASP A 41 -1.72 7.93 12.16
N VAL A 42 -1.53 8.83 11.19
CA VAL A 42 -2.33 8.89 9.96
C VAL A 42 -1.95 7.75 9.04
N GLU A 43 -2.89 6.85 8.76
CA GLU A 43 -2.71 5.73 7.85
C GLU A 43 -3.19 6.06 6.44
N PHE A 44 -2.37 5.72 5.44
CA PHE A 44 -2.68 5.99 4.04
C PHE A 44 -2.30 4.81 3.15
N GLY A 45 -2.96 4.70 2.01
CA GLY A 45 -2.62 3.66 1.04
C GLY A 45 -3.70 3.40 0.01
N TYR A 46 -3.79 2.17 -0.44
CA TYR A 46 -4.89 1.66 -1.24
C TYR A 46 -5.22 0.20 -0.93
N ILE A 47 -6.46 -0.17 -1.25
CA ILE A 47 -6.92 -1.56 -1.24
C ILE A 47 -7.13 -1.99 -2.69
N LEU A 48 -6.48 -3.08 -3.09
CA LEU A 48 -6.80 -3.80 -4.32
C LEU A 48 -7.72 -4.96 -4.01
N ARG A 49 -8.67 -5.20 -4.92
CA ARG A 49 -9.44 -6.44 -4.98
C ARG A 49 -8.86 -7.31 -6.09
N ILE A 50 -8.33 -8.46 -5.71
CA ILE A 50 -7.67 -9.42 -6.58
C ILE A 50 -8.53 -10.69 -6.63
N ARG A 51 -8.97 -11.05 -7.82
CA ARG A 51 -9.81 -12.23 -8.07
C ARG A 51 -9.18 -13.21 -9.03
N ASN A 52 -9.51 -14.49 -8.88
CA ASN A 52 -9.04 -15.58 -9.75
C ASN A 52 -7.50 -15.70 -9.82
N ALA A 53 -6.78 -15.22 -8.81
CA ALA A 53 -5.32 -15.18 -8.77
C ALA A 53 -4.74 -16.00 -7.61
N ARG A 54 -5.44 -17.03 -7.12
CA ARG A 54 -4.98 -17.81 -5.96
C ARG A 54 -3.59 -18.41 -6.23
N ASN A 55 -2.69 -18.31 -5.25
CA ASN A 55 -1.27 -18.67 -5.32
C ASN A 55 -0.42 -17.80 -6.26
N SER A 56 -0.96 -16.75 -6.88
CA SER A 56 -0.15 -15.74 -7.56
C SER A 56 0.68 -14.96 -6.54
N LYS A 57 1.87 -14.57 -6.97
CA LYS A 57 2.81 -13.78 -6.18
C LYS A 57 2.49 -12.30 -6.31
N ILE A 58 2.24 -11.64 -5.19
CA ILE A 58 2.18 -10.18 -5.10
C ILE A 58 3.57 -9.71 -4.70
N THR A 59 4.12 -8.75 -5.43
CA THR A 59 5.27 -7.96 -4.98
C THR A 59 4.86 -6.50 -4.91
N PHE A 60 5.42 -5.75 -3.97
CA PHE A 60 5.13 -4.33 -3.82
C PHE A 60 6.38 -3.52 -3.57
N ARG A 61 6.27 -2.23 -3.86
CA ARG A 61 7.29 -1.22 -3.61
C ARG A 61 6.62 0.09 -3.22
N ILE A 62 7.10 0.72 -2.16
CA ILE A 62 6.68 2.05 -1.72
C ILE A 62 7.91 2.95 -1.84
N GLU A 63 7.91 3.81 -2.85
CA GLU A 63 8.84 4.94 -2.90
C GLU A 63 8.34 6.00 -1.94
N HIS A 64 9.25 6.61 -1.19
CA HIS A 64 8.95 7.67 -0.25
C HIS A 64 9.99 8.79 -0.40
N PRO A 65 9.71 10.00 0.13
CA PRO A 65 10.67 11.08 0.20
C PRO A 65 11.96 10.63 0.92
N PRO A 66 13.13 11.17 0.53
CA PRO A 66 14.38 10.78 1.15
C PRO A 66 14.40 11.24 2.62
N PHE A 67 14.41 10.28 3.55
CA PHE A 67 14.62 10.55 4.97
C PHE A 67 15.79 9.75 5.51
N LYS A 68 16.40 10.24 6.59
CA LYS A 68 17.56 9.58 7.20
C LYS A 68 17.07 8.40 8.04
N GLY A 69 17.57 7.21 7.70
CA GLY A 69 17.42 6.04 8.54
C GLY A 69 18.31 6.11 9.79
N PRO A 70 18.19 5.14 10.71
CA PRO A 70 18.97 5.09 11.96
C PRO A 70 20.49 5.02 11.76
N GLY A 71 20.96 4.60 10.58
CA GLY A 71 22.39 4.60 10.21
C GLY A 71 22.90 5.89 9.57
N GLY A 72 22.09 6.95 9.50
CA GLY A 72 22.45 8.25 8.90
C GLY A 72 22.39 8.32 7.37
N GLY A 73 22.26 7.17 6.69
CA GLY A 73 22.00 7.08 5.25
C GLY A 73 20.52 7.28 4.90
N ILE A 74 20.24 7.57 3.61
CA ILE A 74 18.87 7.65 3.09
C ILE A 74 18.23 6.26 3.18
N ALA A 75 17.04 6.19 3.76
CA ALA A 75 16.29 4.93 3.84
C ALA A 75 15.93 4.43 2.42
N PRO A 76 16.13 3.13 2.13
CA PRO A 76 15.70 2.56 0.86
C PRO A 76 14.17 2.44 0.81
N PRO A 77 13.59 2.34 -0.39
CA PRO A 77 12.16 2.08 -0.56
C PRO A 77 11.71 0.83 0.19
N PHE A 78 10.46 0.83 0.66
CA PHE A 78 9.88 -0.37 1.26
C PHE A 78 9.50 -1.36 0.18
N VAL A 79 9.93 -2.61 0.33
CA VAL A 79 9.63 -3.69 -0.60
C VAL A 79 9.17 -4.92 0.15
N GLY A 80 8.32 -5.71 -0.48
CA GLY A 80 7.89 -6.97 0.09
C GLY A 80 7.19 -7.87 -0.92
N GLU A 81 6.94 -9.10 -0.49
CA GLU A 81 6.29 -10.12 -1.28
C GLU A 81 5.31 -10.92 -0.42
N LEU A 82 4.21 -11.35 -1.03
CA LEU A 82 3.23 -12.23 -0.42
C LEU A 82 2.49 -13.02 -1.51
N TYR A 83 1.68 -13.98 -1.09
CA TYR A 83 0.88 -14.80 -1.99
C TYR A 83 -0.61 -14.58 -1.77
N VAL A 84 -1.36 -14.58 -2.87
CA VAL A 84 -2.82 -14.52 -2.86
C VAL A 84 -3.37 -15.80 -2.22
N LYS A 85 -4.00 -15.67 -1.05
CA LYS A 85 -4.46 -16.82 -0.25
C LYS A 85 -5.82 -17.38 -0.71
N THR A 86 -6.69 -16.52 -1.24
CA THR A 86 -8.10 -16.82 -1.56
C THR A 86 -8.45 -16.40 -3.00
N ASN A 87 -9.57 -16.91 -3.52
CA ASN A 87 -10.04 -16.55 -4.88
C ASN A 87 -10.59 -15.13 -4.99
N ASP A 88 -11.10 -14.55 -3.90
CA ASP A 88 -11.41 -13.13 -3.74
C ASP A 88 -10.52 -12.66 -2.59
N PHE A 89 -9.45 -11.94 -2.91
CA PHE A 89 -8.44 -11.50 -1.98
C PHE A 89 -8.37 -9.98 -2.00
N ARG A 90 -8.34 -9.38 -0.81
CA ARG A 90 -8.17 -7.94 -0.66
C ARG A 90 -6.77 -7.69 -0.14
N PHE A 91 -6.04 -6.85 -0.85
CA PHE A 91 -4.66 -6.51 -0.55
C PHE A 91 -4.58 -5.03 -0.22
N PHE A 92 -4.17 -4.71 1.00
CA PHE A 92 -3.85 -3.35 1.40
C PHE A 92 -2.34 -3.11 1.19
N LEU A 93 -2.01 -2.02 0.50
CA LEU A 93 -0.67 -1.48 0.45
C LEU A 93 -0.73 -0.04 0.96
N GLY A 94 0.02 0.23 2.01
CA GLY A 94 -0.02 1.50 2.72
C GLY A 94 1.04 1.57 3.79
N ASP A 95 1.10 2.71 4.45
CA ASP A 95 1.94 2.97 5.61
C ASP A 95 1.25 3.95 6.56
N THR A 96 1.82 4.13 7.75
CA THR A 96 1.29 4.98 8.82
C THR A 96 2.31 6.04 9.14
N ILE A 97 1.95 7.33 9.05
CA ILE A 97 2.87 8.45 9.32
C ILE A 97 3.45 8.39 10.74
N TRP A 98 4.78 8.51 10.83
CA TRP A 98 5.55 8.38 12.06
C TRP A 98 6.57 9.49 12.22
N ALA A 99 7.06 9.67 13.45
CA ALA A 99 8.05 10.69 13.76
C ALA A 99 9.42 10.38 13.10
N PRO A 100 10.15 11.40 12.63
CA PRO A 100 9.72 12.80 12.51
C PRO A 100 8.76 12.99 11.31
N VAL A 101 7.64 13.67 11.56
CA VAL A 101 6.55 13.89 10.59
C VAL A 101 7.04 14.67 9.36
N GLU A 102 7.91 15.66 9.58
CA GLU A 102 8.44 16.52 8.50
C GLU A 102 9.18 15.73 7.42
N ASP A 103 9.88 14.66 7.81
CA ASP A 103 10.60 13.77 6.89
C ASP A 103 9.65 12.97 5.99
N LYS A 104 8.36 12.90 6.32
CA LYS A 104 7.35 12.13 5.56
C LYS A 104 6.58 12.98 4.57
N ARG A 105 6.77 14.30 4.56
CA ARG A 105 6.14 15.22 3.61
C ARG A 105 6.65 14.99 2.19
N GLY A 106 5.75 15.11 1.22
CA GLY A 106 6.05 14.93 -0.21
C GLY A 106 5.40 13.70 -0.83
N GLU A 107 5.94 13.24 -1.96
CA GLU A 107 5.33 12.19 -2.77
C GLU A 107 5.69 10.79 -2.28
N TRP A 108 4.67 9.97 -2.06
CA TRP A 108 4.78 8.55 -1.82
C TRP A 108 4.15 7.78 -2.97
N ARG A 109 4.93 6.92 -3.63
CA ARG A 109 4.47 6.14 -4.78
C ARG A 109 4.39 4.67 -4.42
N LEU A 110 3.16 4.17 -4.39
CA LEU A 110 2.82 2.81 -4.02
C LEU A 110 2.58 1.98 -5.28
N ILE A 111 3.37 0.93 -5.48
CA ILE A 111 3.34 0.11 -6.69
C ILE A 111 3.14 -1.35 -6.31
N THR A 112 2.21 -2.02 -6.99
CA THR A 112 1.93 -3.45 -6.82
C THR A 112 2.06 -4.18 -8.14
N TRP A 113 2.71 -5.33 -8.09
CA TRP A 113 2.81 -6.29 -9.19
C TRP A 113 2.16 -7.61 -8.80
N LEU A 114 1.57 -8.29 -9.79
CA LEU A 114 1.03 -9.63 -9.67
C LEU A 114 1.74 -10.53 -10.70
N ASP A 115 2.44 -11.55 -10.23
CA ASP A 115 3.27 -12.45 -11.05
C ASP A 115 4.23 -11.69 -12.00
N GLY A 116 4.73 -10.54 -11.54
CA GLY A 116 5.65 -9.67 -12.29
C GLY A 116 4.99 -8.62 -13.19
N GLU A 117 3.67 -8.65 -13.39
CA GLU A 117 2.93 -7.63 -14.14
C GLU A 117 2.48 -6.50 -13.21
N LYS A 118 2.72 -5.23 -13.61
CA LYS A 118 2.31 -4.07 -12.80
C LYS A 118 0.79 -3.90 -12.86
N VAL A 119 0.12 -4.08 -11.74
CA VAL A 119 -1.36 -4.04 -11.64
C VAL A 119 -1.87 -2.78 -10.94
N ALA A 120 -1.04 -2.09 -10.16
CA ALA A 120 -1.37 -0.81 -9.56
C ALA A 120 -0.13 0.06 -9.39
N ASP A 121 -0.30 1.37 -9.57
CA ASP A 121 0.73 2.40 -9.45
C ASP A 121 0.02 3.70 -9.06
N LYS A 122 0.18 4.11 -7.81
CA LYS A 122 -0.54 5.27 -7.25
C LYS A 122 0.40 6.13 -6.44
N THR A 123 0.36 7.43 -6.69
CA THR A 123 1.07 8.43 -5.88
C THR A 123 0.09 9.12 -4.94
N LEU A 124 0.49 9.26 -3.69
CA LEU A 124 -0.16 10.03 -2.64
C LEU A 124 0.82 11.11 -2.17
N THR A 125 0.33 12.30 -1.87
CA THR A 125 1.14 13.44 -1.46
C THR A 125 0.83 13.79 -0.01
N MET A 126 1.87 13.77 0.81
CA MET A 126 1.83 14.12 2.22
C MET A 126 2.04 15.62 2.35
N VAL A 127 0.97 16.32 2.75
CA VAL A 127 0.86 17.80 2.83
C VAL A 127 0.83 18.31 4.26
#